data_AF-A0AAQ1MF65-F1
#
_entry.id   AF-A0AAQ1MF65-F1
#
_cell.length_a   1.000
_cell.length_b   1.000
_cell.length_c   1.000
_cell.angle_alpha   90.00
_cell.angle_beta   90.00
_cell.angle_gamma   90.00
#
_symmetry.space_group_name_H-M   'P 1'
#
loop_
_entity.id
_entity.type
_entity.pdbx_description
1 polymer ?
#
loop_
_entity_poly.entity_id
_entity_poly.type
_entity_poly.pdbx_seq_one_letter_code
_entity_poly.pdbx_strand_id
1 'polypeptide(L)'
;MRIIRGRTFYKEPWYGTYRAMMDRCYREKAKNYPYYGGRGIKVCEEWHNIEAFERWALSSGYEKGLTLDREDVNGDYCPENCRWKTKKEQANNRRNTIVIEGRSVSEWADILGINRSTITTRYYRGLPIEKVLSTEDMRCHG
;
A
#
# COMPACT_ATOMS: atom_id res chain seq x y z
N MET A 1 -18.71 20.63 8.54
CA MET A 1 -17.72 19.83 9.31
C MET A 1 -18.50 18.91 10.23
N ARG A 2 -18.34 17.57 10.17
CA ARG A 2 -19.06 16.66 11.07
C ARG A 2 -18.38 16.72 12.45
N ILE A 3 -19.10 17.24 13.43
CA ILE A 3 -18.73 17.22 14.84
C ILE A 3 -19.43 16.01 15.45
N ILE A 4 -18.66 15.04 15.96
CA ILE A 4 -19.21 13.91 16.70
C ILE A 4 -18.76 14.14 18.15
N ARG A 5 -19.73 14.29 19.07
CA ARG A 5 -19.48 14.47 20.51
C ARG A 5 -18.50 15.62 20.85
N GLY A 6 -18.52 16.72 20.07
CA GLY A 6 -17.64 17.88 20.31
C GLY A 6 -16.19 17.71 19.87
N ARG A 7 -15.78 16.52 19.39
CA ARG A 7 -14.44 16.26 18.87
C ARG A 7 -14.40 16.36 17.34
N THR A 8 -13.28 16.85 16.82
CA THR A 8 -13.05 17.00 15.39
C THR A 8 -11.87 16.14 14.95
N PHE A 9 -12.10 15.18 14.06
CA PHE A 9 -11.08 14.21 13.63
C PHE A 9 -10.25 14.67 12.42
N TYR A 10 -10.62 15.77 11.76
CA TYR A 10 -10.01 16.16 10.48
C TYR A 10 -8.51 16.54 10.55
N LYS A 11 -7.99 16.79 11.76
CA LYS A 11 -6.56 17.04 12.00
C LYS A 11 -5.77 15.76 12.24
N GLU A 12 -6.45 14.63 12.46
CA GLU A 12 -5.81 13.38 12.76
C GLU A 12 -5.19 12.77 11.49
N PRO A 13 -3.94 12.27 11.56
CA PRO A 13 -3.23 11.78 10.38
C PRO A 13 -3.89 10.54 9.75
N TRP A 14 -4.60 9.73 10.52
CA TRP A 14 -5.36 8.55 10.03
C TRP A 14 -6.73 8.92 9.42
N TYR A 15 -7.25 10.12 9.68
CA TYR A 15 -8.60 10.51 9.26
C TYR A 15 -8.77 10.52 7.74
N GLY A 16 -7.74 10.95 7.01
CA GLY A 16 -7.73 10.89 5.55
C GLY A 16 -7.91 9.47 5.03
N THR A 17 -7.28 8.48 5.68
CA THR A 17 -7.40 7.07 5.32
C THR A 17 -8.80 6.54 5.58
N TYR A 18 -9.37 6.85 6.75
CA TYR A 18 -10.75 6.51 7.08
C TYR A 18 -11.75 7.05 6.04
N ARG A 19 -11.61 8.34 5.69
CA ARG A 19 -12.45 8.98 4.67
C ARG A 19 -12.29 8.33 3.30
N ALA A 20 -11.07 8.00 2.91
CA ALA A 20 -10.81 7.32 1.65
C ALA A 20 -11.41 5.91 1.61
N MET A 21 -11.36 5.16 2.71
CA MET A 21 -11.99 3.85 2.85
C MET A 21 -13.52 3.95 2.65
N MET A 22 -14.17 4.87 3.36
CA MET A 22 -15.62 5.08 3.23
C MET A 22 -16.02 5.54 1.82
N ASP A 23 -15.25 6.44 1.21
CA ASP A 23 -15.50 6.90 -0.16
C ASP A 23 -15.36 5.78 -1.19
N ARG A 24 -14.38 4.87 -1.02
CA ARG A 24 -14.19 3.72 -1.93
C ARG A 24 -15.40 2.77 -1.91
N CYS A 25 -15.95 2.50 -0.72
CA CYS A 25 -17.03 1.53 -0.57
C CYS A 25 -18.43 2.11 -0.83
N TYR A 26 -18.65 3.40 -0.57
CA TYR A 26 -20.01 3.96 -0.51
C TYR A 26 -20.26 5.20 -1.36
N ARG A 27 -19.23 5.84 -1.91
CA ARG A 27 -19.42 7.01 -2.79
C ARG A 27 -19.44 6.57 -4.24
N GLU A 28 -20.63 6.24 -4.75
CA GLU A 28 -20.84 5.77 -6.14
C GLU A 28 -20.22 6.68 -7.22
N LYS A 29 -20.23 7.99 -6.99
CA LYS A 29 -19.63 8.99 -7.90
C LYS A 29 -18.10 9.02 -7.86
N ALA A 30 -17.44 8.28 -6.97
CA ALA A 30 -15.99 8.24 -6.88
C ALA A 30 -15.40 7.43 -8.03
N LYS A 31 -14.30 7.91 -8.63
CA LYS A 31 -13.53 7.16 -9.65
C LYS A 31 -13.13 5.75 -9.21
N ASN A 32 -12.92 5.55 -7.91
CA ASN A 32 -12.50 4.27 -7.36
C ASN A 32 -13.68 3.34 -7.04
N TYR A 33 -14.91 3.85 -6.92
CA TYR A 33 -16.05 3.04 -6.47
C TYR A 33 -16.27 1.75 -7.28
N PRO A 34 -16.17 1.76 -8.63
CA PRO A 34 -16.33 0.53 -9.43
C PRO A 34 -15.37 -0.60 -9.04
N TYR A 35 -14.22 -0.29 -8.46
CA TYR A 35 -13.21 -1.27 -8.04
C TYR A 35 -13.35 -1.72 -6.59
N TYR A 36 -14.29 -1.15 -5.83
CA TYR A 36 -14.53 -1.43 -4.42
C TYR A 36 -16.03 -1.64 -4.19
N GLY A 37 -16.78 -0.60 -3.85
CA GLY A 37 -18.23 -0.71 -3.59
C GLY A 37 -19.01 -1.33 -4.75
N GLY A 38 -18.63 -1.01 -5.99
CA GLY A 38 -19.23 -1.61 -7.20
C GLY A 38 -18.96 -3.11 -7.36
N ARG A 39 -17.99 -3.68 -6.63
CA ARG A 39 -17.73 -5.13 -6.54
C ARG A 39 -18.39 -5.78 -5.32
N GLY A 40 -19.10 -5.02 -4.50
CA GLY A 40 -19.71 -5.48 -3.26
C GLY A 40 -18.81 -5.42 -2.02
N ILE A 41 -17.61 -4.83 -2.13
CA ILE A 41 -16.71 -4.64 -0.97
C ILE A 41 -17.28 -3.57 -0.04
N LYS A 42 -17.34 -3.89 1.25
CA LYS A 42 -17.91 -3.05 2.30
C LYS A 42 -16.90 -2.77 3.41
N VAL A 43 -17.33 -1.94 4.34
CA VAL A 43 -16.70 -1.67 5.63
C VAL A 43 -17.53 -2.35 6.71
N CYS A 44 -16.90 -3.07 7.64
CA CYS A 44 -17.60 -3.70 8.75
C CYS A 44 -18.41 -2.69 9.56
N GLU A 45 -19.53 -3.13 10.13
CA GLU A 45 -20.49 -2.24 10.82
C GLU A 45 -19.82 -1.40 11.92
N GLU A 46 -18.89 -2.02 12.66
CA GLU A 46 -18.14 -1.35 13.73
C GLU A 46 -17.41 -0.09 13.22
N TRP A 47 -16.76 -0.17 12.06
CA TRP A 47 -15.99 0.94 11.50
C TRP A 47 -16.85 2.02 10.83
N HIS A 48 -18.19 1.91 10.80
CA HIS A 48 -19.02 3.08 10.53
C HIS A 48 -19.00 4.07 11.70
N ASN A 49 -18.65 3.60 12.90
CA ASN A 49 -18.26 4.44 14.00
C ASN A 49 -16.76 4.79 13.92
N ILE A 50 -16.48 6.06 13.68
CA ILE A 50 -15.10 6.55 13.54
C ILE A 50 -14.26 6.38 14.81
N GLU A 51 -14.87 6.42 16.00
CA GLU A 51 -14.16 6.20 17.27
C GLU A 51 -13.70 4.73 17.40
N ALA A 52 -14.48 3.79 16.85
CA ALA A 52 -14.09 2.39 16.83
C ALA A 52 -12.92 2.15 15.86
N PHE A 53 -12.99 2.76 14.67
CA PHE A 53 -11.85 2.74 13.75
C PHE A 53 -10.59 3.38 14.36
N GLU A 54 -10.71 4.50 15.06
CA GLU A 54 -9.58 5.15 15.74
C GLU A 54 -8.95 4.22 16.78
N ARG A 55 -9.75 3.61 17.66
CA ARG A 55 -9.23 2.68 18.67
C ARG A 55 -8.45 1.55 18.03
N TRP A 56 -9.01 0.93 16.99
CA TRP A 56 -8.32 -0.11 16.23
C TRP A 56 -7.04 0.43 15.58
N ALA A 57 -7.08 1.59 14.92
CA ALA A 57 -5.93 2.16 14.23
C ALA A 57 -4.76 2.37 15.20
N LEU A 58 -5.03 2.95 16.38
CA LEU A 58 -4.01 3.19 17.39
C LEU A 58 -3.50 1.89 18.02
N SER A 59 -4.36 0.89 18.25
CA SER A 59 -3.94 -0.39 18.83
C SER A 59 -3.26 -1.34 17.84
N SER A 60 -3.48 -1.15 16.53
CA SER A 60 -2.93 -1.98 15.44
C SER A 60 -1.62 -1.43 14.85
N GLY A 61 -1.02 -0.42 15.48
CA GLY A 61 0.29 0.10 15.07
C GLY A 61 0.23 1.11 13.93
N TYR A 62 -0.84 1.91 13.84
CA TYR A 62 -0.85 3.04 12.90
C TYR A 62 0.32 4.00 13.16
N GLU A 63 1.02 4.36 12.10
CA GLU A 63 1.99 5.44 12.09
C GLU A 63 1.69 6.44 10.96
N LYS A 64 2.14 7.69 11.16
CA LYS A 64 1.95 8.75 10.16
C LYS A 64 2.63 8.37 8.85
N GLY A 65 1.85 8.37 7.77
CA GLY A 65 2.32 8.03 6.43
C GLY A 65 2.01 6.60 5.99
N LEU A 66 1.52 5.75 6.90
CA LEU A 66 0.96 4.46 6.56
C LEU A 66 -0.39 4.60 5.85
N THR A 67 -0.69 3.59 5.06
CA THR A 67 -1.90 3.44 4.27
C THR A 67 -2.60 2.15 4.66
N LEU A 68 -3.94 2.17 4.67
CA LEU A 68 -4.74 0.98 4.97
C LEU A 68 -4.79 0.09 3.74
N ASP A 69 -4.29 -1.13 3.89
CA ASP A 69 -4.29 -2.20 2.89
C ASP A 69 -5.23 -3.33 3.35
N ARG A 70 -5.79 -4.07 2.39
CA ARG A 70 -6.54 -5.31 2.67
C ARG A 70 -5.65 -6.51 2.37
N GLU A 71 -5.61 -7.51 3.25
CA GLU A 71 -4.83 -8.73 3.03
C GLU A 71 -5.43 -9.58 1.91
N ASP A 72 -6.72 -9.90 2.04
CA ASP A 72 -7.56 -10.36 0.94
C ASP A 72 -8.14 -9.15 0.19
N VAL A 73 -7.66 -8.99 -1.05
CA VAL A 73 -8.06 -7.92 -1.99
C VAL A 73 -9.56 -7.98 -2.34
N ASN A 74 -10.20 -9.13 -2.14
CA ASN A 74 -11.62 -9.33 -2.40
C ASN A 74 -12.48 -9.22 -1.12
N GLY A 75 -11.89 -9.35 0.07
CA GLY A 75 -12.59 -9.26 1.35
C GLY A 75 -12.92 -7.83 1.79
N ASP A 76 -13.74 -7.67 2.82
CA ASP A 76 -14.18 -6.36 3.32
C ASP A 76 -13.09 -5.60 4.09
N TYR A 77 -13.33 -4.32 4.35
CA TYR A 77 -12.55 -3.55 5.33
C TYR A 77 -13.01 -3.89 6.74
N CYS A 78 -12.20 -4.67 7.46
CA CYS A 78 -12.41 -5.06 8.86
C CYS A 78 -11.07 -5.30 9.56
N PRO A 79 -11.02 -5.30 10.90
CA PRO A 79 -9.79 -5.53 11.67
C PRO A 79 -9.00 -6.77 11.23
N GLU A 80 -9.69 -7.84 10.85
CA GLU A 80 -9.13 -9.14 10.51
C GLU A 80 -8.54 -9.18 9.10
N ASN A 81 -9.00 -8.31 8.21
CA ASN A 81 -8.56 -8.26 6.82
C ASN A 81 -7.72 -7.02 6.50
N CYS A 82 -7.45 -6.16 7.48
CA CYS A 82 -6.78 -4.89 7.25
C CYS A 82 -5.45 -4.79 7.98
N ARG A 83 -4.49 -4.16 7.31
CA ARG A 83 -3.16 -3.88 7.87
C ARG A 83 -2.65 -2.53 7.42
N TRP A 84 -1.69 -2.02 8.17
CA TRP A 84 -0.96 -0.81 7.78
C TRP A 84 0.20 -1.17 6.86
N LYS A 85 0.30 -0.47 5.73
CA LYS A 85 1.44 -0.55 4.82
C LYS A 85 2.01 0.82 4.53
N THR A 86 3.32 0.88 4.37
CA THR A 86 4.01 2.03 3.81
C THR A 86 3.66 2.19 2.33
N LYS A 87 3.77 3.42 1.82
CA LYS A 87 3.64 3.69 0.37
C LYS A 87 4.67 2.91 -0.45
N LYS A 88 5.86 2.64 0.11
CA LYS A 88 6.94 1.87 -0.52
C LYS A 88 6.51 0.42 -0.74
N GLU A 89 5.97 -0.22 0.30
CA GLU A 89 5.46 -1.59 0.21
C GLU A 89 4.28 -1.70 -0.76
N GLN A 90 3.35 -0.74 -0.75
CA GLN A 90 2.28 -0.72 -1.74
C GLN A 90 2.80 -0.53 -3.17
N ALA A 91 3.84 0.29 -3.37
CA ALA A 91 4.44 0.49 -4.68
C ALA A 91 5.11 -0.79 -5.20
N ASN A 92 5.83 -1.51 -4.33
CA ASN A 92 6.49 -2.76 -4.69
C ASN A 92 5.47 -3.86 -5.08
N ASN A 93 4.28 -3.89 -4.47
CA ASN A 93 3.24 -4.88 -4.75
C ASN A 93 2.37 -4.58 -6.01
N ARG A 94 2.70 -3.55 -6.81
CA ARG A 94 1.95 -3.25 -8.04
C ARG A 94 2.23 -4.28 -9.13
N ARG A 95 1.22 -4.61 -9.94
CA ARG A 95 1.35 -5.57 -11.08
C ARG A 95 2.46 -5.20 -12.10
N ASN A 96 2.84 -3.92 -12.18
CA ASN A 96 3.88 -3.46 -13.10
C ASN A 96 5.29 -3.50 -12.47
N THR A 97 5.42 -4.04 -11.25
CA THR A 97 6.72 -4.23 -10.61
C THR A 97 7.40 -5.47 -11.17
N ILE A 98 8.64 -5.32 -11.63
CA ILE A 98 9.48 -6.45 -12.00
C ILE A 98 9.83 -7.21 -10.71
N VAL A 99 9.47 -8.49 -10.69
CA VAL A 99 9.78 -9.42 -9.60
C VAL A 99 10.80 -10.44 -10.11
N ILE A 100 11.91 -10.56 -9.41
CA ILE A 100 13.00 -11.50 -9.70
C ILE A 100 13.16 -12.38 -8.46
N GLU A 101 13.04 -13.69 -8.61
CA GLU A 101 13.15 -14.66 -7.50
C GLU A 101 12.26 -14.30 -6.28
N GLY A 102 11.02 -13.87 -6.55
CA GLY A 102 10.04 -13.55 -5.50
C GLY A 102 10.19 -12.20 -4.82
N ARG A 103 11.17 -11.37 -5.22
CA ARG A 103 11.36 -10.01 -4.69
C ARG A 103 11.30 -8.96 -5.79
N SER A 104 10.78 -7.78 -5.46
CA SER A 104 10.80 -6.65 -6.37
C SER A 104 12.23 -6.15 -6.63
N VAL A 105 12.44 -5.54 -7.79
CA VAL A 105 13.73 -4.88 -8.10
C VAL A 105 14.12 -3.82 -7.06
N SER A 106 13.13 -3.14 -6.44
CA SER A 106 13.38 -2.20 -5.35
C SER A 106 13.92 -2.89 -4.09
N GLU A 107 13.35 -4.03 -3.72
CA GLU A 107 13.85 -4.83 -2.58
C GLU A 107 15.26 -5.36 -2.86
N TRP A 108 15.52 -5.84 -4.08
CA TRP A 108 16.88 -6.24 -4.45
C TRP A 108 17.87 -5.08 -4.40
N ALA A 109 17.48 -3.87 -4.83
CA ALA A 109 18.31 -2.68 -4.72
C ALA A 109 18.65 -2.36 -3.26
N ASP A 110 17.67 -2.47 -2.35
CA ASP A 110 17.89 -2.28 -0.91
C ASP A 110 18.80 -3.37 -0.32
N ILE A 111 18.60 -4.65 -0.68
CA ILE A 111 19.38 -5.80 -0.19
C ILE A 111 20.83 -5.73 -0.67
N LEU A 112 21.04 -5.42 -1.94
CA LEU A 112 22.35 -5.46 -2.59
C LEU A 112 23.12 -4.14 -2.48
N GLY A 113 22.45 -3.06 -2.05
CA GLY A 113 23.04 -1.72 -1.99
C GLY A 113 23.39 -1.12 -3.36
N ILE A 114 22.72 -1.56 -4.44
CA ILE A 114 22.98 -1.08 -5.81
C ILE A 114 21.78 -0.31 -6.37
N ASN A 115 22.04 0.51 -7.40
CA ASN A 115 20.99 1.32 -8.00
C ASN A 115 19.90 0.46 -8.65
N ARG A 116 18.62 0.74 -8.33
CA ARG A 116 17.44 0.10 -8.93
C ARG A 116 17.48 0.09 -10.47
N SER A 117 17.93 1.19 -11.06
CA SER A 117 18.06 1.33 -12.52
C SER A 117 19.12 0.40 -13.10
N THR A 118 20.17 0.07 -12.34
CA THR A 118 21.18 -0.91 -12.74
C THR A 118 20.54 -2.30 -12.89
N ILE A 119 19.82 -2.77 -11.87
CA ILE A 119 19.12 -4.06 -11.89
C ILE A 119 18.09 -4.08 -13.02
N THR A 120 17.28 -3.02 -13.14
CA THR A 120 16.25 -2.89 -14.18
C THR A 120 16.86 -2.96 -15.59
N THR A 121 17.96 -2.26 -15.83
CA THR A 121 18.65 -2.25 -17.13
C THR A 121 19.21 -3.63 -17.46
N ARG A 122 19.82 -4.31 -16.49
CA ARG A 122 20.37 -5.67 -16.69
C ARG A 122 19.27 -6.67 -17.01
N TYR A 123 18.13 -6.58 -16.32
CA TYR A 123 16.95 -7.41 -16.57
C TYR A 123 16.42 -7.21 -18.01
N TYR A 124 16.21 -5.96 -18.43
CA TYR A 124 15.72 -5.67 -19.79
C TYR A 124 16.73 -5.99 -20.90
N ARG A 125 18.03 -6.05 -20.59
CA ARG A 125 19.08 -6.53 -21.51
C ARG A 125 19.10 -8.06 -21.63
N GLY A 126 18.29 -8.78 -20.85
CA GLY A 126 18.24 -10.25 -20.89
C GLY A 126 19.49 -10.92 -20.32
N LEU A 127 20.19 -10.27 -19.37
CA LEU A 127 21.33 -10.90 -18.72
C LEU A 127 20.88 -12.09 -17.84
N PRO A 128 21.76 -13.08 -17.61
CA PRO A 128 21.53 -14.11 -16.60
C PRO A 128 21.23 -13.49 -15.24
N ILE A 129 20.33 -14.12 -14.46
CA ILE A 129 19.82 -13.57 -13.18
C ILE A 129 20.97 -13.25 -12.22
N GLU A 130 22.02 -14.07 -12.21
CA GLU A 130 23.22 -13.89 -11.40
C GLU A 130 23.92 -12.57 -11.73
N LYS A 131 23.96 -12.21 -13.02
CA LYS A 131 24.50 -10.92 -13.47
C LYS A 131 23.54 -9.77 -13.23
N VAL A 132 22.23 -10.01 -13.30
CA VAL A 132 21.21 -9.01 -12.97
C VAL A 132 21.37 -8.55 -11.51
N LEU A 133 21.54 -9.51 -10.60
CA LEU A 133 21.65 -9.31 -9.15
C LEU A 133 23.10 -9.16 -8.62
N SER A 134 24.10 -9.04 -9.50
CA SER A 134 25.50 -8.85 -9.09
C SER A 134 25.77 -7.45 -8.51
N THR A 135 26.62 -7.35 -7.49
CA THR A 135 27.10 -6.06 -6.95
C THR A 135 28.27 -5.48 -7.73
N GLU A 136 28.88 -6.24 -8.65
CA GLU A 136 30.03 -5.80 -9.44
C GLU A 136 29.67 -4.66 -10.38
N ASP A 137 30.56 -3.66 -10.45
CA ASP A 137 30.40 -2.55 -11.39
C ASP A 137 30.77 -2.99 -12.80
N MET A 138 29.74 -3.35 -13.58
CA MET A 138 29.88 -3.73 -14.98
C MET A 138 29.92 -2.52 -15.93
N ARG A 139 30.08 -1.29 -15.42
CA ARG A 139 30.31 -0.12 -16.28
C ARG A 139 31.69 -0.25 -16.92
N CYS A 140 31.71 -0.54 -18.21
CA CYS A 140 32.91 -0.37 -19.03
C CYS A 140 33.37 1.08 -18.84
N HIS A 141 34.54 1.26 -18.23
CA HIS A 141 35.24 2.53 -18.24
C HIS A 141 35.76 2.67 -19.68
N GLY A 142 34.98 3.36 -20.51
CA GLY A 142 35.38 3.78 -21.85
C GLY A 142 36.15 5.10 -21.77
#